data_AF-A0A4D6M084-F1
#
_entry.id   AF-A0A4D6M084-F1
#
_cell.length_a   1.000
_cell.length_b   1.000
_cell.length_c   1.000
_cell.angle_alpha   90.00
_cell.angle_beta   90.00
_cell.angle_gamma   90.00
#
_symmetry.space_group_name_H-M   'P 1'
#
loop_
_entity.id
_entity.type
_entity.pdbx_description
1 polymer ?
#
loop_
_entity_poly.entity_id
_entity_poly.type
_entity_poly.pdbx_seq_one_letter_code
_entity_poly.pdbx_strand_id
1 'polypeptide(L)'
;MEINITSREAIKPSVPTSAECKTLKLYLLDGFQHNTYFPLILFYSKTTNLQGFSDVSTQLKKSLSEALTIFYPLAGRRRDYVSIDCNDEGAIFMEASVNTTMELFLKPPKLELLNQLLPCE
;
A
#
# COMPACT_ATOMS: atom_id res chain seq x y z
N MET A 1 -15.84 -7.30 -13.03
CA MET A 1 -16.29 -6.58 -11.83
C MET A 1 -15.92 -5.12 -12.05
N GLU A 2 -16.82 -4.17 -11.86
CA GLU A 2 -16.49 -2.76 -12.10
C GLU A 2 -15.83 -2.15 -10.85
N ILE A 3 -14.61 -1.66 -11.01
CA ILE A 3 -13.81 -1.01 -9.96
C ILE A 3 -13.70 0.47 -10.33
N ASN A 4 -14.20 1.33 -9.46
CA ASN A 4 -14.13 2.78 -9.65
C ASN A 4 -13.20 3.39 -8.60
N ILE A 5 -12.02 3.83 -9.03
CA ILE A 5 -11.02 4.49 -8.19
C ILE A 5 -11.52 5.89 -7.83
N THR A 6 -11.72 6.14 -6.55
CA THR A 6 -12.25 7.41 -6.04
C THR A 6 -11.17 8.39 -5.63
N SER A 7 -10.01 7.89 -5.20
CA SER A 7 -8.87 8.72 -4.83
C SER A 7 -7.54 7.98 -4.99
N ARG A 8 -6.48 8.74 -5.24
CA ARG A 8 -5.10 8.28 -5.29
C ARG A 8 -4.21 9.37 -4.71
N GLU A 9 -3.41 9.02 -3.71
CA GLU A 9 -2.48 9.96 -3.10
C GLU A 9 -1.21 9.24 -2.62
N ALA A 10 -0.16 10.01 -2.36
CA ALA A 10 1.07 9.51 -1.77
C ALA A 10 1.11 9.89 -0.29
N ILE A 11 1.05 8.87 0.58
CA ILE A 11 1.11 9.04 2.03
C ILE A 11 2.58 9.12 2.44
N LYS A 12 2.95 10.27 3.00
CA LYS A 12 4.29 10.57 3.49
C LYS A 12 4.43 10.18 4.96
N PRO A 13 5.66 9.96 5.46
CA PRO A 13 5.89 9.77 6.88
C PRO A 13 5.42 11.00 7.67
N SER A 14 4.92 10.77 8.89
CA SER A 14 4.42 11.84 9.76
C SER A 14 5.54 12.76 10.27
N VAL A 15 6.76 12.22 10.38
CA VAL A 15 7.97 12.96 10.68
C VAL A 15 8.95 12.77 9.51
N PRO A 16 9.55 13.85 8.98
CA PRO A 16 10.51 13.75 7.88
C PRO A 16 11.70 12.86 8.23
N THR A 17 12.19 12.12 7.25
CA THR A 17 13.39 11.29 7.39
C THR A 17 14.61 12.18 7.66
N SER A 18 15.40 11.81 8.68
CA SER A 18 16.63 12.55 9.02
C SER A 18 17.58 12.62 7.83
N ALA A 19 18.29 13.75 7.70
CA ALA A 19 19.26 13.97 6.63
C ALA A 19 20.38 12.91 6.59
N GLU A 20 20.68 12.30 7.75
CA GLU A 20 21.69 11.25 7.89
C GLU A 20 21.20 9.88 7.38
N CYS A 21 19.89 9.67 7.26
CA CYS A 21 19.26 8.41 6.87
C CYS A 21 18.73 8.41 5.42
N LYS A 22 19.18 9.34 4.58
CA LYS A 22 18.68 9.53 3.21
C LYS A 22 18.97 8.38 2.25
N THR A 23 19.84 7.45 2.59
CA THR A 23 20.14 6.31 1.71
C THR A 23 20.29 5.03 2.51
N LEU A 24 19.40 4.08 2.25
CA LEU A 24 19.53 2.71 2.76
C LEU A 24 20.30 1.88 1.74
N LYS A 25 21.41 1.28 2.16
CA LYS A 25 22.15 0.29 1.36
C LYS A 25 21.55 -1.09 1.57
N LEU A 26 21.23 -1.76 0.48
CA LEU A 26 20.75 -3.13 0.44
C LEU A 26 21.94 -4.09 0.41
N TYR A 27 21.85 -5.22 1.11
CA TYR A 27 22.93 -6.20 1.13
C TYR A 27 22.86 -7.12 -0.10
N LEU A 28 23.95 -7.86 -0.39
CA LEU A 28 24.08 -8.66 -1.62
C LEU A 28 22.91 -9.63 -1.86
N LEU A 29 22.27 -10.13 -0.80
CA LEU A 29 21.11 -11.03 -0.89
C LEU A 29 19.83 -10.31 -1.34
N ASP A 30 19.68 -9.02 -1.04
CA ASP A 30 18.56 -8.18 -1.49
C ASP A 30 18.70 -7.81 -2.99
N GLY A 31 19.92 -7.89 -3.53
CA GLY A 31 20.19 -7.66 -4.96
C GLY A 31 19.65 -8.76 -5.88
N PHE A 32 19.36 -9.95 -5.36
CA PHE A 32 18.76 -11.07 -6.12
C PHE A 32 17.23 -11.01 -6.18
N GLN A 33 16.59 -10.15 -5.38
CA GLN A 33 15.16 -9.94 -5.49
C GLN A 33 14.88 -9.23 -6.81
N HIS A 34 14.24 -9.97 -7.72
CA HIS A 34 13.70 -9.41 -8.96
C HIS A 34 12.82 -8.22 -8.59
N ASN A 35 12.85 -7.16 -9.39
CA ASN A 35 12.11 -5.92 -9.18
C ASN A 35 10.60 -6.15 -9.33
N THR A 36 10.03 -6.92 -8.41
CA THR A 36 8.69 -7.49 -8.46
C THR A 36 8.00 -7.19 -7.14
N TYR A 37 6.76 -6.72 -7.24
CA TYR A 37 5.92 -6.50 -6.08
C TYR A 37 5.32 -7.82 -5.60
N PHE A 38 5.31 -8.04 -4.30
CA PHE A 38 4.60 -9.17 -3.70
C PHE A 38 3.14 -8.79 -3.45
N PRO A 39 2.16 -9.33 -4.21
CA PRO A 39 0.77 -8.98 -4.03
C PRO A 39 0.19 -9.62 -2.76
N LEU A 40 -0.49 -8.82 -1.93
CA LEU A 40 -1.25 -9.30 -0.77
C LEU A 40 -2.63 -8.64 -0.77
N ILE A 41 -3.68 -9.46 -0.66
CA ILE A 41 -5.07 -8.98 -0.55
C ILE A 41 -5.65 -9.49 0.77
N LEU A 42 -6.23 -8.58 1.56
CA LEU A 42 -6.89 -8.89 2.83
C LEU A 42 -8.36 -8.48 2.76
N PHE A 43 -9.26 -9.37 3.19
CA PHE A 43 -10.70 -9.13 3.22
C PHE A 43 -11.20 -8.99 4.65
N TYR A 44 -11.99 -7.94 4.90
CA TYR A 44 -12.58 -7.67 6.21
C TYR A 44 -14.10 -7.60 6.07
N SER A 45 -14.82 -8.39 6.87
CA SER A 45 -16.27 -8.28 6.95
C SER A 45 -16.68 -6.95 7.57
N LYS A 46 -17.76 -6.35 7.06
CA LYS A 46 -18.35 -5.16 7.67
C LYS A 46 -18.84 -5.53 9.07
N THR A 47 -18.20 -5.00 10.11
CA THR A 47 -18.71 -5.16 11.48
C THR A 47 -19.77 -4.09 11.75
N THR A 48 -20.80 -4.46 12.52
CA THR A 48 -22.02 -3.68 12.73
C THR A 48 -21.82 -2.37 13.50
N ASN A 49 -20.63 -2.14 14.08
CA ASN A 49 -20.31 -1.00 14.94
C ASN A 49 -19.30 -0.01 14.33
N LEU A 50 -19.00 -0.08 13.04
CA LEU A 50 -17.96 0.77 12.43
C LEU A 50 -18.48 2.14 12.00
N GLN A 51 -17.62 3.13 12.28
CA GLN A 51 -17.59 4.47 11.70
C GLN A 51 -17.65 4.42 10.15
N GLY A 52 -18.04 5.52 9.50
CA GLY A 52 -18.22 5.54 8.05
C GLY A 52 -16.94 5.19 7.28
N PHE A 53 -17.05 4.82 6.00
CA PHE A 53 -15.87 4.50 5.17
C PHE A 53 -14.80 5.61 5.19
N SER A 54 -15.24 6.88 5.21
CA SER A 54 -14.37 8.05 5.32
C SER A 54 -13.54 8.04 6.62
N ASP A 55 -14.12 7.58 7.72
CA ASP A 55 -13.45 7.53 9.02
C ASP A 55 -12.38 6.43 9.05
N VAL A 56 -12.72 5.24 8.51
CA VAL A 56 -11.78 4.13 8.37
C VAL A 56 -10.61 4.52 7.47
N SER A 57 -10.90 5.13 6.32
CA SER A 57 -9.83 5.57 5.41
C SER A 57 -8.92 6.61 6.06
N THR A 58 -9.48 7.59 6.76
CA THR A 58 -8.70 8.60 7.50
C THR A 58 -7.79 7.95 8.54
N GLN A 59 -8.30 6.97 9.29
CA GLN A 59 -7.52 6.23 10.28
C GLN A 59 -6.39 5.41 9.63
N LEU A 60 -6.66 4.76 8.50
CA LEU A 60 -5.66 3.99 7.75
C LEU A 60 -4.55 4.90 7.20
N LYS A 61 -4.88 6.04 6.60
CA LYS A 61 -3.90 7.01 6.11
C LYS A 61 -3.03 7.56 7.23
N LYS A 62 -3.65 7.92 8.37
CA LYS A 62 -2.92 8.43 9.54
C LYS A 62 -1.95 7.39 10.09
N SER A 63 -2.44 6.18 10.36
CA SER A 63 -1.60 5.10 10.89
C SER A 63 -0.50 4.67 9.92
N LEU A 64 -0.75 4.69 8.61
CA LEU A 64 0.27 4.47 7.59
C LEU A 64 1.36 5.56 7.65
N SER A 65 0.98 6.83 7.74
CA SER A 65 1.92 7.95 7.89
C SER A 65 2.81 7.80 9.13
N GLU A 66 2.22 7.40 10.26
CA GLU A 66 2.95 7.13 11.50
C GLU A 66 3.89 5.91 11.37
N ALA A 67 3.44 4.83 10.74
CA ALA A 67 4.26 3.66 10.48
C ALA A 67 5.43 3.97 9.55
N LEU A 68 5.21 4.76 8.49
CA LEU A 68 6.25 5.17 7.55
C LEU A 68 7.35 6.01 8.21
N THR A 69 7.09 6.69 9.32
CA THR A 69 8.15 7.35 10.09
C THR A 69 9.17 6.33 10.65
N ILE A 70 8.69 5.15 11.06
CA ILE A 70 9.53 4.07 11.57
C ILE A 70 10.14 3.27 10.41
N PHE A 71 9.33 2.98 9.39
CA PHE A 71 9.70 2.23 8.19
C PHE A 71 9.99 3.17 7.00
N TYR A 72 10.77 4.21 7.26
CA TYR A 72 11.05 5.30 6.31
C TYR A 72 11.56 4.86 4.92
N PRO A 73 12.32 3.75 4.74
CA PRO A 73 12.72 3.33 3.40
C PRO A 73 11.52 2.99 2.49
N LEU A 74 10.38 2.59 3.05
CA LEU A 74 9.17 2.27 2.29
C LEU A 74 8.48 3.50 1.69
N ALA A 75 8.77 4.69 2.21
CA ALA A 75 8.32 5.97 1.63
C ALA A 75 9.29 6.52 0.58
N GLY A 76 10.41 5.83 0.33
CA GLY A 76 11.44 6.24 -0.61
C GLY A 76 11.23 5.74 -2.03
N ARG A 77 12.28 5.82 -2.84
CA ARG A 77 12.35 5.22 -4.18
C ARG A 77 13.58 4.38 -4.32
N ARG A 78 13.47 3.26 -5.04
CA ARG A 78 14.64 2.48 -5.40
C ARG A 78 15.52 3.32 -6.32
N ARG A 79 16.76 3.61 -5.89
CA ARG A 79 17.71 4.40 -6.68
C ARG A 79 18.44 3.51 -7.68
N ASP A 80 18.88 2.34 -7.23
CA ASP A 80 19.59 1.34 -8.03
C ASP A 80 19.36 -0.08 -7.46
N TYR A 81 20.13 -1.06 -7.93
CA TYR A 81 19.99 -2.44 -7.48
C TYR A 81 20.37 -2.66 -6.01
N VAL A 82 21.15 -1.75 -5.41
CA VAL A 82 21.77 -1.95 -4.10
C VAL A 82 21.43 -0.83 -3.11
N SER A 83 20.53 0.09 -3.45
CA SER A 83 20.16 1.19 -2.58
C SER A 83 18.75 1.75 -2.81
N ILE A 84 18.20 2.29 -1.73
CA ILE A 84 16.94 3.03 -1.69
C ILE A 84 17.25 4.47 -1.31
N ASP A 85 16.71 5.40 -2.08
CA ASP A 85 16.66 6.81 -1.75
C ASP A 85 15.49 7.08 -0.80
N CYS A 86 15.79 7.36 0.47
CA CYS A 86 14.80 7.64 1.50
C CYS A 86 14.37 9.11 1.40
N ASN A 87 13.64 9.44 0.34
CA ASN A 87 13.32 10.81 -0.08
C ASN A 87 11.90 11.28 0.30
N ASP A 88 11.18 10.51 1.11
CA ASP A 88 9.82 10.80 1.58
C ASP A 88 8.82 11.13 0.47
N GLU A 89 9.00 10.57 -0.73
CA GLU A 89 8.01 10.68 -1.80
C GLU A 89 6.68 10.01 -1.43
N GLY A 90 6.70 9.08 -0.48
CA GLY A 90 5.53 8.45 0.12
C GLY A 90 5.10 7.15 -0.56
N ALA A 91 4.22 6.42 0.13
CA ALA A 91 3.58 5.21 -0.36
C ALA A 91 2.26 5.55 -1.06
N ILE A 92 1.98 4.91 -2.20
CA ILE A 92 0.73 5.12 -2.93
C ILE A 92 -0.43 4.49 -2.15
N PHE A 93 -1.44 5.30 -1.83
CA PHE A 93 -2.70 4.87 -1.23
C PHE A 93 -3.83 5.16 -2.22
N MET A 94 -4.61 4.13 -2.56
CA MET A 94 -5.73 4.23 -3.49
C MET A 94 -7.00 3.77 -2.80
N GLU A 95 -8.07 4.53 -2.98
CA GLU A 95 -9.41 4.13 -2.60
C GLU A 95 -10.19 3.80 -3.85
N ALA A 96 -10.97 2.73 -3.78
CA ALA A 96 -11.86 2.33 -4.84
C ALA A 96 -13.18 1.84 -4.27
N SER A 97 -14.24 2.06 -5.04
CA SER A 97 -15.55 1.46 -4.82
C SER A 97 -15.77 0.33 -5.82
N VAL A 98 -16.40 -0.74 -5.37
CA VAL A 98 -16.73 -1.89 -6.20
C VAL A 98 -18.21 -2.14 -6.09
N ASN A 99 -18.91 -2.16 -7.23
CA ASN A 99 -20.36 -2.36 -7.26
C ASN A 99 -20.72 -3.86 -7.17
N THR A 100 -20.20 -4.55 -6.14
CA THR A 100 -20.46 -5.97 -5.92
C THR A 100 -20.28 -6.37 -4.46
N THR A 101 -20.77 -7.56 -4.08
CA THR A 101 -20.58 -8.12 -2.74
C THR A 101 -19.35 -9.02 -2.70
N MET A 102 -18.65 -9.05 -1.55
CA MET A 102 -17.48 -9.93 -1.38
C MET A 102 -17.81 -11.41 -1.57
N GLU A 103 -19.03 -11.82 -1.26
CA GLU A 103 -19.47 -13.22 -1.41
C GLU A 103 -19.39 -13.71 -2.86
N LEU A 104 -19.65 -12.82 -3.84
CA LEU A 104 -19.69 -13.18 -5.26
C LEU A 104 -18.37 -13.74 -5.79
N PHE A 105 -17.24 -13.29 -5.24
CA PHE A 105 -15.90 -13.67 -5.67
C PHE A 105 -15.10 -14.44 -4.62
N LEU A 106 -15.61 -14.58 -3.39
CA LEU A 106 -15.01 -15.41 -2.34
C LEU A 106 -15.64 -16.81 -2.23
N LYS A 107 -16.88 -17.03 -2.72
CA LYS A 107 -17.61 -18.31 -2.56
C LYS A 107 -18.29 -18.78 -3.85
N PRO A 108 -17.70 -19.74 -4.60
CA PRO A 108 -16.31 -20.18 -4.53
C PRO A 108 -15.34 -19.06 -4.94
N PRO A 109 -14.05 -19.15 -4.56
CA PRO A 109 -13.07 -18.12 -4.90
C PRO A 109 -12.86 -18.03 -6.42
N LYS A 110 -13.06 -16.84 -6.98
CA LYS A 110 -12.87 -16.55 -8.42
C LYS A 110 -11.58 -15.75 -8.61
N LEU A 111 -10.47 -16.45 -8.82
CA LEU A 111 -9.13 -15.83 -8.90
C LEU A 111 -9.03 -14.72 -9.96
N GLU A 112 -9.70 -14.87 -11.10
CA GLU A 112 -9.73 -13.85 -12.17
C GLU A 112 -10.33 -12.52 -11.71
N LEU A 113 -11.27 -12.54 -10.75
CA LEU A 113 -11.85 -11.34 -10.16
C LEU A 113 -10.94 -10.76 -9.07
N LEU A 114 -10.22 -11.61 -8.33
CA LEU A 114 -9.24 -11.18 -7.32
C LEU A 114 -8.07 -10.44 -7.96
N ASN A 115 -7.60 -10.91 -9.13
CA ASN A 115 -6.53 -10.25 -9.87
C ASN A 115 -6.90 -8.82 -10.29
N GLN A 116 -8.18 -8.52 -10.51
CA GLN A 116 -8.64 -7.15 -10.82
C GLN A 116 -8.51 -6.20 -9.62
N LEU A 117 -8.43 -6.72 -8.39
CA LEU A 117 -8.27 -5.92 -7.17
C LEU A 117 -6.81 -5.55 -6.87
N LEU A 118 -5.85 -6.15 -7.57
CA LEU A 118 -4.45 -5.81 -7.39
C LEU A 118 -4.16 -4.43 -8.01
N PRO A 119 -3.44 -3.55 -7.32
CA PRO A 119 -2.99 -2.27 -7.87
C PRO A 119 -1.77 -2.50 -8.79
N CYS A 120 -1.94 -3.36 -9.80
CA CYS A 120 -0.94 -3.60 -10.83
C CYS A 120 -1.23 -2.66 -12.02
N GLU A 121 -0.27 -1.78 -12.33
CA GLU A 121 -0.16 -1.18 -13.66
C GLU A 121 0.59 -2.13 -14.60
#